data_AF-A0A5S9PNX4-F1
#
_entry.id   AF-A0A5S9PNX4-F1
#
_cell.length_a   1.000
_cell.length_b   1.000
_cell.length_c   1.000
_cell.angle_alpha   90.00
_cell.angle_beta   90.00
_cell.angle_gamma   90.00
#
_symmetry.space_group_name_H-M   'P 1'
#
loop_
_entity.id
_entity.type
_entity.pdbx_description
1 polymer ?
#
loop_
_entity_poly.entity_id
_entity_poly.type
_entity_poly.pdbx_seq_one_letter_code
_entity_poly.pdbx_strand_id
1 'polypeptide(L)'
;MKSKGTLVVIGLMALLLGCSEQKASESPLADSLQLPANFDCAKYGGTLEVKTQGNGQRYGVCQFEDNRQCEAWAMLDGRCPPGGLKVTGYVTPAAVFCAITGGSYQVSAKSNMPQEQGTCSLSNGTVCDVWKYYNGTCGAAGDSGSAAAR
;
A
#
# COMPACT_ATOMS: atom_id res chain seq x y z
N MET A 1 64.51 52.10 28.17
CA MET A 1 64.59 51.76 29.62
C MET A 1 63.45 50.79 29.94
N LYS A 2 63.76 49.65 30.60
CA LYS A 2 62.88 48.66 31.28
C LYS A 2 61.67 48.09 30.48
N SER A 3 61.68 46.81 30.09
CA SER A 3 61.13 45.64 30.83
C SER A 3 59.59 45.73 30.97
N LYS A 4 58.78 44.74 30.58
CA LYS A 4 58.74 43.37 31.11
C LYS A 4 57.99 42.45 30.14
N GLY A 5 58.48 41.22 30.00
CA GLY A 5 57.74 40.16 29.34
C GLY A 5 56.61 39.64 30.24
N THR A 6 55.56 39.14 29.60
CA THR A 6 54.70 38.10 30.16
C THR A 6 54.47 37.08 29.06
N LEU A 7 55.02 35.90 29.33
CA LEU A 7 54.76 34.64 28.64
C LEU A 7 53.29 34.26 28.93
N VAL A 8 52.44 34.08 27.91
CA VAL A 8 51.17 33.36 28.07
C VAL A 8 51.02 32.35 26.94
N VAL A 9 51.39 31.12 27.30
CA VAL A 9 50.74 29.84 26.99
C VAL A 9 50.20 29.64 25.58
N ILE A 10 50.98 28.91 24.79
CA ILE A 10 50.53 28.07 23.68
C ILE A 10 49.58 27.01 24.27
N GLY A 11 48.34 26.94 23.78
CA GLY A 11 47.37 25.93 24.21
C GLY A 11 46.30 25.70 23.15
N LEU A 12 46.50 24.64 22.38
CA LEU A 12 45.58 24.01 21.42
C LEU A 12 44.12 23.99 21.89
N MET A 13 43.19 24.49 21.07
CA MET A 13 41.85 23.90 20.89
C MET A 13 41.22 24.42 19.60
N ALA A 14 41.50 23.73 18.49
CA ALA A 14 40.72 23.85 17.26
C ALA A 14 39.37 23.16 17.50
N LEU A 15 38.36 23.95 17.87
CA LEU A 15 36.98 23.50 18.03
C LEU A 15 36.38 23.24 16.64
N LEU A 16 36.17 21.95 16.38
CA LEU A 16 35.50 21.36 15.23
C LEU A 16 34.06 21.87 15.14
N LEU A 17 33.76 22.72 14.17
CA LEU A 17 32.39 22.99 13.73
C LEU A 17 31.95 21.80 12.88
N GLY A 18 31.09 20.97 13.48
CA GLY A 18 30.69 19.67 12.96
C GLY A 18 30.02 19.70 11.59
N CYS A 19 30.29 18.67 10.81
CA CYS A 19 29.42 18.26 9.72
C CYS A 19 28.08 17.80 10.31
N SER A 20 26.99 18.41 9.86
CA SER A 20 25.67 17.83 10.07
C SER A 20 25.56 16.58 9.17
N GLU A 21 25.79 15.39 9.72
CA GLU A 21 25.27 14.16 9.12
C GLU A 21 23.74 14.20 9.21
N GLN A 22 23.11 14.76 8.18
CA GLN A 22 21.68 14.53 7.94
C GLN A 22 21.51 13.07 7.54
N LYS A 23 21.28 12.20 8.53
CA LYS A 23 20.61 10.92 8.28
C LYS A 23 19.25 11.25 7.67
N ALA A 24 19.09 10.92 6.39
CA ALA A 24 17.78 10.85 5.77
C ALA A 24 16.91 9.95 6.65
N SER A 25 15.84 10.51 7.21
CA SER A 25 14.81 9.75 7.89
C SER A 25 13.98 9.05 6.82
N GLU A 26 14.38 7.85 6.43
CA GLU A 26 13.49 6.91 5.74
C GLU A 26 12.30 6.61 6.66
N SER A 27 11.11 7.07 6.28
CA SER A 27 9.87 6.53 6.83
C SER A 27 9.67 5.14 6.22
N PRO A 28 9.86 4.03 6.96
CA PRO A 28 10.03 2.72 6.32
C PRO A 28 8.71 2.01 5.98
N LEU A 29 7.54 2.62 6.20
CA LEU A 29 6.26 1.91 6.05
C LEU A 29 5.49 2.19 4.74
N ALA A 30 5.82 3.25 3.99
CA ALA A 30 5.06 3.62 2.79
C ALA A 30 5.69 3.11 1.47
N ASP A 31 6.93 2.64 1.48
CA ASP A 31 7.71 2.51 0.24
C ASP A 31 8.06 1.06 -0.17
N SER A 32 7.75 0.06 0.67
CA SER A 32 8.03 -1.34 0.32
C SER A 32 6.84 -2.02 -0.35
N LEU A 33 7.04 -2.46 -1.59
CA LEU A 33 6.21 -3.46 -2.22
C LEU A 33 6.40 -4.79 -1.46
N GLN A 34 5.34 -5.29 -0.83
CA GLN A 34 5.37 -6.55 -0.09
C GLN A 34 4.86 -7.67 -0.98
N LEU A 35 5.76 -8.35 -1.68
CA LEU A 35 5.47 -9.56 -2.45
C LEU A 35 6.00 -10.81 -1.74
N PRO A 36 5.37 -11.98 -1.94
CA PRO A 36 5.96 -13.25 -1.52
C PRO A 36 7.30 -13.48 -2.26
N ALA A 37 8.33 -13.94 -1.56
CA ALA A 37 9.68 -14.07 -2.11
C ALA A 37 9.80 -14.96 -3.36
N ASN A 38 8.89 -15.94 -3.51
CA ASN A 38 8.86 -16.87 -4.64
C ASN A 38 7.70 -16.59 -5.62
N PHE A 39 7.07 -15.43 -5.51
CA PHE A 39 5.94 -15.07 -6.35
C PHE A 39 6.39 -14.74 -7.78
N ASP A 40 5.74 -15.36 -8.76
CA ASP A 40 6.01 -15.17 -10.17
C ASP A 40 4.70 -15.27 -10.95
N CYS A 41 4.22 -14.14 -11.47
CA CYS A 41 3.00 -14.07 -12.28
C CYS A 41 3.09 -14.91 -13.55
N ALA A 42 4.29 -15.11 -14.12
CA ALA A 42 4.46 -15.84 -15.37
C ALA A 42 4.06 -17.32 -15.21
N LYS A 43 4.23 -17.90 -14.01
CA LYS A 43 3.77 -19.26 -13.70
C LYS A 43 2.26 -19.43 -13.78
N TYR A 44 1.52 -18.33 -13.63
CA TYR A 44 0.06 -18.30 -13.76
C TYR A 44 -0.40 -17.83 -15.15
N GLY A 45 0.52 -17.54 -16.06
CA GLY A 45 0.23 -17.04 -17.42
C GLY A 45 0.02 -15.53 -17.50
N GLY A 46 0.50 -14.77 -16.51
CA GLY A 46 0.33 -13.31 -16.46
C GLY A 46 1.65 -12.54 -16.36
N THR A 47 1.54 -11.22 -16.39
CA THR A 47 2.66 -10.29 -16.22
C THR A 47 2.47 -9.49 -14.93
N LEU A 48 3.51 -9.37 -14.12
CA LEU A 48 3.45 -8.59 -12.88
C LEU A 48 3.45 -7.08 -13.18
N GLU A 49 2.49 -6.36 -12.61
CA GLU A 49 2.45 -4.90 -12.54
C GLU A 49 2.41 -4.48 -11.06
N VAL A 50 3.05 -3.36 -10.72
CA VAL A 50 2.99 -2.80 -9.37
C VAL A 50 2.07 -1.58 -9.38
N LYS A 51 1.06 -1.60 -8.53
CA LYS A 51 0.08 -0.52 -8.37
C LYS A 51 0.18 0.09 -6.98
N THR A 52 -0.43 1.27 -6.82
CA THR A 52 -0.43 2.03 -5.56
C THR A 52 -1.87 2.24 -5.10
N GLN A 53 -2.15 1.91 -3.83
CA GLN A 53 -3.42 2.13 -3.16
C GLN A 53 -3.64 3.62 -2.84
N GLY A 54 -4.86 3.99 -2.44
CA GLY A 54 -5.17 5.38 -2.09
C GLY A 54 -4.44 5.89 -0.83
N ASN A 55 -3.91 5.00 0.00
CA ASN A 55 -3.06 5.34 1.14
C ASN A 55 -1.55 5.36 0.81
N GLY A 56 -1.18 5.17 -0.46
CA GLY A 56 0.22 5.15 -0.92
C GLY A 56 0.89 3.77 -0.86
N GLN A 57 0.27 2.74 -0.29
CA GLN A 57 0.87 1.40 -0.24
C GLN A 57 0.94 0.75 -1.62
N ARG A 58 2.05 0.07 -1.90
CA ARG A 58 2.31 -0.62 -3.17
C ARG A 58 1.90 -2.09 -3.09
N TYR A 59 1.24 -2.58 -4.13
CA TYR A 59 0.81 -3.99 -4.25
C TYR A 59 1.06 -4.52 -5.65
N GLY A 60 1.29 -5.83 -5.77
CA GLY A 60 1.48 -6.47 -7.07
C GLY A 60 0.18 -7.00 -7.64
N VAL A 61 0.04 -6.88 -8.95
CA VAL A 61 -1.10 -7.37 -9.72
C VAL A 61 -0.58 -8.19 -10.88
N CYS A 62 -0.99 -9.45 -10.99
CA CYS A 62 -0.83 -10.18 -12.24
C CYS A 62 -1.88 -9.72 -13.24
N GLN A 63 -1.41 -9.22 -14.37
CA GLN A 63 -2.20 -8.82 -15.52
C GLN A 63 -2.25 -9.98 -16.52
N PHE A 64 -3.44 -10.25 -17.05
CA PHE A 64 -3.68 -11.30 -18.03
C PHE A 64 -4.39 -10.70 -19.25
N GLU A 65 -4.48 -11.50 -20.32
CA GLU A 65 -5.29 -11.15 -21.49
C GLU A 65 -6.76 -10.91 -21.11
N ASP A 66 -7.52 -10.30 -22.03
CA ASP A 66 -8.95 -10.07 -21.86
C ASP A 66 -9.29 -9.24 -20.60
N ASN A 67 -8.43 -8.30 -20.19
CA ASN A 67 -8.63 -7.45 -19.00
C ASN A 67 -8.91 -8.26 -17.72
N ARG A 68 -8.10 -9.30 -17.50
CA ARG A 68 -8.16 -10.13 -16.31
C ARG A 68 -7.02 -9.78 -15.36
N GLN A 69 -7.29 -9.78 -14.06
CA GLN A 69 -6.34 -9.36 -13.03
C GLN A 69 -6.46 -10.19 -11.76
N CYS A 70 -5.37 -10.34 -11.02
CA CYS A 70 -5.36 -10.83 -9.64
C CYS A 70 -4.28 -10.11 -8.83
N GLU A 71 -4.56 -9.78 -7.57
CA GLU A 71 -3.52 -9.34 -6.64
C GLU A 71 -2.60 -10.54 -6.29
N ALA A 72 -1.32 -10.27 -6.06
CA ALA A 72 -0.29 -11.28 -5.90
C ALA A 72 -0.54 -12.27 -4.75
N TRP A 73 -0.86 -11.78 -3.55
CA TRP A 73 -1.18 -12.64 -2.41
C TRP A 73 -2.49 -13.38 -2.63
N ALA A 74 -3.50 -12.73 -3.19
CA ALA A 74 -4.76 -13.39 -3.52
C ALA A 74 -4.60 -14.52 -4.53
N MET A 75 -3.69 -14.38 -5.50
CA MET A 75 -3.33 -15.47 -6.41
C MET A 75 -2.63 -16.61 -5.66
N LEU A 76 -1.64 -16.30 -4.82
CA LEU A 76 -0.88 -17.31 -4.08
C LEU A 76 -1.77 -18.12 -3.12
N ASP A 77 -2.71 -17.44 -2.44
CA ASP A 77 -3.62 -18.06 -1.48
C ASP A 77 -4.83 -18.74 -2.14
N GLY A 78 -4.96 -18.69 -3.47
CA GLY A 78 -6.11 -19.23 -4.20
C GLY A 78 -7.41 -18.43 -4.01
N ARG A 79 -7.34 -17.22 -3.45
CA ARG A 79 -8.48 -16.29 -3.34
C ARG A 79 -8.84 -15.62 -4.67
N CYS A 80 -7.91 -15.63 -5.62
CA CYS A 80 -8.12 -15.19 -6.99
C CYS A 80 -7.73 -16.33 -7.95
N PRO A 81 -8.57 -16.65 -8.96
CA PRO A 81 -8.36 -17.86 -9.76
C PRO A 81 -7.15 -17.74 -10.70
N PRO A 82 -6.48 -18.86 -11.04
CA PRO A 82 -5.48 -18.90 -12.11
C PRO A 82 -6.05 -18.32 -13.41
N GLY A 83 -5.25 -17.52 -14.13
CA GLY A 83 -5.69 -16.80 -15.33
C GLY A 83 -6.48 -15.51 -15.07
N GLY A 84 -6.71 -15.14 -13.82
CA GLY A 84 -7.24 -13.82 -13.46
C GLY A 84 -8.76 -13.69 -13.47
N LEU A 85 -9.26 -12.77 -12.65
CA LEU A 85 -10.66 -12.35 -12.64
C LEU A 85 -10.88 -11.26 -13.70
N LYS A 86 -11.93 -11.40 -14.50
CA LYS A 86 -12.36 -10.37 -15.46
C LYS A 86 -12.74 -9.11 -14.68
N VAL A 87 -12.07 -8.00 -14.94
CA VAL A 87 -12.37 -6.74 -14.23
C VAL A 87 -13.23 -5.75 -15.03
N THR A 88 -13.63 -6.13 -16.25
CA THR A 88 -14.59 -5.34 -17.03
C THR A 88 -15.90 -5.18 -16.25
N GLY A 89 -16.35 -3.93 -16.10
CA GLY A 89 -17.54 -3.58 -15.32
C GLY A 89 -17.24 -3.00 -13.95
N TYR A 90 -16.03 -3.17 -13.41
CA TYR A 90 -15.59 -2.39 -12.24
C TYR A 90 -15.11 -1.02 -12.70
N VAL A 91 -15.83 0.04 -12.32
CA VAL A 91 -15.57 1.40 -12.81
C VAL A 91 -14.61 2.21 -11.92
N THR A 92 -14.29 1.72 -10.72
CA THR A 92 -13.38 2.39 -9.78
C THR A 92 -12.18 1.49 -9.39
N PRO A 93 -11.02 2.09 -9.06
CA PRO A 93 -9.88 1.34 -8.52
C PRO A 93 -10.21 0.56 -7.25
N ALA A 94 -11.07 1.11 -6.38
CA ALA A 94 -11.49 0.45 -5.15
C ALA A 94 -12.32 -0.80 -5.42
N ALA A 95 -13.25 -0.74 -6.38
CA ALA A 95 -14.04 -1.90 -6.79
C ALA A 95 -13.17 -3.00 -7.42
N VAL A 96 -12.24 -2.62 -8.31
CA VAL A 96 -11.23 -3.55 -8.85
C VAL A 96 -10.42 -4.19 -7.72
N PHE A 97 -9.88 -3.39 -6.81
CA PHE A 97 -9.06 -3.85 -5.69
C PHE A 97 -9.80 -4.87 -4.81
N CYS A 98 -11.06 -4.59 -4.47
CA CYS A 98 -11.91 -5.55 -3.76
C CYS A 98 -11.99 -6.90 -4.49
N ALA A 99 -12.27 -6.88 -5.79
CA ALA A 99 -12.46 -8.11 -6.56
C ALA A 99 -11.14 -8.89 -6.72
N ILE A 100 -10.04 -8.22 -7.05
CA ILE A 100 -8.74 -8.90 -7.33
C ILE A 100 -8.03 -9.38 -6.06
N THR A 101 -8.44 -8.91 -4.89
CA THR A 101 -8.01 -9.43 -3.58
C THR A 101 -8.90 -10.58 -3.08
N GLY A 102 -9.87 -11.02 -3.90
CA GLY A 102 -10.76 -12.14 -3.59
C GLY A 102 -12.03 -11.77 -2.82
N GLY A 103 -12.35 -10.48 -2.74
CA GLY A 103 -13.60 -9.98 -2.18
C GLY A 103 -14.76 -9.98 -3.19
N SER A 104 -15.98 -9.94 -2.67
CA SER A 104 -17.20 -9.70 -3.44
C SER A 104 -17.61 -8.23 -3.31
N TYR A 105 -17.64 -7.52 -4.43
CA TYR A 105 -18.02 -6.11 -4.48
C TYR A 105 -19.51 -5.94 -4.78
N GLN A 106 -20.18 -5.04 -4.05
CA GLN A 106 -21.57 -4.65 -4.28
C GLN A 106 -21.70 -3.14 -4.27
N VAL A 107 -22.27 -2.58 -5.35
CA VAL A 107 -22.50 -1.13 -5.47
C VAL A 107 -23.58 -0.69 -4.48
N SER A 108 -23.35 0.44 -3.78
CA SER A 108 -24.30 1.02 -2.83
C SER A 108 -24.79 2.42 -3.24
N ALA A 109 -23.99 3.18 -3.99
CA ALA A 109 -24.38 4.50 -4.48
C ALA A 109 -23.51 4.94 -5.67
N LYS A 110 -24.01 5.94 -6.42
CA LYS A 110 -23.28 6.61 -7.52
C LYS A 110 -22.76 5.60 -8.57
N SER A 111 -23.60 4.63 -8.93
CA SER A 111 -23.24 3.56 -9.87
C SER A 111 -22.75 4.11 -11.21
N ASN A 112 -21.71 3.49 -11.78
CA ASN A 112 -21.08 3.86 -13.04
C ASN A 112 -20.48 5.28 -13.07
N MET A 113 -20.14 5.84 -11.90
CA MET A 113 -19.50 7.15 -11.77
C MET A 113 -18.09 6.99 -11.17
N PRO A 114 -17.16 7.94 -11.38
CA PRO A 114 -15.84 7.91 -10.73
C PRO A 114 -15.92 7.88 -9.20
N GLN A 115 -17.01 8.39 -8.61
CA GLN A 115 -17.28 8.39 -7.18
C GLN A 115 -18.17 7.22 -6.73
N GLU A 116 -18.29 6.14 -7.52
CA GLU A 116 -19.06 4.95 -7.14
C GLU A 116 -18.68 4.47 -5.73
N GLN A 117 -19.70 4.21 -4.91
CA GLN A 117 -19.56 3.69 -3.55
C GLN A 117 -20.05 2.26 -3.53
N GLY A 118 -19.52 1.47 -2.62
CA GLY A 118 -19.97 0.10 -2.46
C GLY A 118 -19.37 -0.58 -1.27
N THR A 119 -19.78 -1.83 -1.08
CA THR A 119 -19.32 -2.69 0.00
C THR A 119 -18.42 -3.77 -0.58
N CYS A 120 -17.31 -4.06 0.10
CA CYS A 120 -16.45 -5.20 -0.16
C CYS A 120 -16.66 -6.26 0.93
N SER A 121 -17.06 -7.46 0.54
CA SER A 121 -17.22 -8.60 1.46
C SER A 121 -16.08 -9.60 1.24
N LEU A 122 -15.29 -9.87 2.27
CA LEU A 122 -14.12 -10.75 2.21
C LEU A 122 -14.45 -12.17 2.67
N SER A 123 -13.66 -13.16 2.26
CA SER A 123 -13.87 -14.58 2.57
C SER A 123 -13.77 -14.91 4.07
N ASN A 124 -13.09 -14.08 4.85
CA ASN A 124 -13.00 -14.21 6.31
C ASN A 124 -14.23 -13.64 7.06
N GLY A 125 -15.26 -13.19 6.33
CA GLY A 125 -16.48 -12.59 6.88
C GLY A 125 -16.39 -11.08 7.14
N THR A 126 -15.23 -10.46 6.94
CA THR A 126 -15.09 -9.00 7.06
C THR A 126 -15.88 -8.30 5.95
N VAL A 127 -16.66 -7.29 6.33
CA VAL A 127 -17.43 -6.44 5.41
C VAL A 127 -16.99 -4.99 5.59
N CYS A 128 -16.52 -4.37 4.50
CA CYS A 128 -15.94 -3.04 4.49
C CYS A 128 -16.69 -2.12 3.52
N ASP A 129 -16.74 -0.81 3.81
CA ASP A 129 -16.84 0.17 2.73
C ASP A 129 -15.63 -0.01 1.78
N VAL A 130 -15.89 0.01 0.46
CA VAL A 130 -14.88 -0.34 -0.55
C VAL A 130 -13.69 0.63 -0.54
N TRP A 131 -13.93 1.92 -0.26
CA TRP A 131 -12.87 2.93 -0.21
C TRP A 131 -12.07 2.82 1.07
N LYS A 132 -12.71 2.48 2.19
CA LYS A 132 -11.99 2.15 3.43
C LYS A 132 -11.10 0.92 3.25
N TYR A 133 -11.59 -0.10 2.56
CA TYR A 133 -10.78 -1.28 2.23
C TYR A 133 -9.60 -0.92 1.34
N TYR A 134 -9.85 -0.19 0.24
CA TYR A 134 -8.81 0.27 -0.68
C TYR A 134 -7.74 1.14 -0.01
N ASN A 135 -8.13 1.96 0.97
CA ASN A 135 -7.25 2.85 1.70
C ASN A 135 -6.64 2.22 2.97
N GLY A 136 -6.89 0.93 3.23
CA GLY A 136 -6.36 0.23 4.41
C GLY A 136 -6.88 0.76 5.75
N THR A 137 -8.03 1.44 5.77
CA THR A 137 -8.66 1.95 7.00
C THR A 137 -9.83 1.12 7.48
N CYS A 138 -10.18 0.05 6.75
CA CYS A 138 -11.24 -0.87 7.18
C CYS A 138 -10.88 -1.56 8.50
N GLY A 139 -11.81 -1.55 9.45
CA GLY A 139 -11.63 -2.17 10.77
C GLY A 139 -10.85 -1.32 11.77
N ALA A 140 -10.51 -0.07 11.42
CA ALA A 140 -10.05 0.90 12.40
C ALA A 140 -11.15 1.17 13.45
N ALA A 141 -10.75 1.39 14.72
CA ALA A 141 -11.67 1.56 15.84
C ALA A 141 -12.75 2.63 15.53
N GLY A 142 -13.98 2.17 15.34
CA GLY A 142 -15.12 2.97 14.84
C GLY A 142 -15.89 2.29 13.71
N ASP A 143 -15.25 1.39 12.96
CA ASP A 143 -15.92 0.52 11.99
C ASP A 143 -16.49 -0.71 12.69
N SER A 144 -17.60 -0.50 13.39
CA SER A 144 -18.59 -1.57 13.48
C SER A 144 -19.05 -1.84 12.07
N GLY A 145 -18.40 -2.80 11.41
CA GLY A 145 -18.92 -3.41 10.18
C GLY A 145 -20.41 -3.64 10.39
N SER A 146 -21.20 -3.25 9.39
CA SER A 146 -22.67 -3.28 9.40
C SER A 146 -23.19 -4.72 9.53
N ALA A 147 -22.99 -5.33 10.69
CA ALA A 147 -23.80 -6.38 11.28
C ALA A 147 -25.00 -5.68 11.94
N ALA A 148 -25.86 -5.11 11.10
CA ALA A 148 -27.22 -4.66 11.39
C ALA A 148 -27.88 -4.44 10.02
N ALA A 149 -29.04 -5.00 9.68
CA ALA A 149 -30.00 -5.79 10.42
C ALA A 149 -30.86 -6.55 9.40
N ARG A 150 -31.30 -7.76 9.80
CA ARG A 150 -32.56 -8.45 9.47
C ARG A 150 -33.02 -8.49 8.01
#